data_AF-A0A482ZQT8-F1
#
_entry.id   AF-A0A482ZQT8-F1
#
_cell.length_a   1.000
_cell.length_b   1.000
_cell.length_c   1.000
_cell.angle_alpha   90.00
_cell.angle_beta   90.00
_cell.angle_gamma   90.00
#
_symmetry.space_group_name_H-M   'P 1'
#
loop_
_entity.id
_entity.type
_entity.pdbx_description
1 polymer ?
#
loop_
_entity_poly.entity_id
_entity_poly.type
_entity_poly.pdbx_seq_one_letter_code
_entity_poly.pdbx_strand_id
1 'polypeptide(L)'
;MLIDAKDFFADGQNAKRKQIPILVMFSSSDCPYCELLKREVIEPMSELQEYKDKVILRHIDYDSEKQVIDFSGEQSNHIKFNDKYDVNFYPTLVLLNGNGEELAAKIGVVLIENYWTELDTLIEKSTKQMRDIL
;
A
#
# COMPACT_ATOMS: atom_id res chain seq x y z
N MET A 1 11.79 -7.16 2.49
CA MET A 1 10.98 -7.98 1.59
C MET A 1 9.54 -7.53 1.59
N LEU A 2 9.03 -7.18 0.41
CA LEU A 2 7.62 -6.86 0.17
C LEU A 2 6.76 -8.13 0.29
N ILE A 3 5.62 -8.01 0.96
CA ILE A 3 4.74 -9.15 1.29
C ILE A 3 3.37 -8.90 0.67
N ASP A 4 2.85 -9.91 -0.03
CA ASP A 4 1.47 -9.91 -0.53
C ASP A 4 0.46 -9.77 0.60
N ALA A 5 -0.64 -9.07 0.32
CA ALA A 5 -1.75 -8.97 1.26
C ALA A 5 -2.36 -10.33 1.57
N LYS A 6 -2.77 -10.52 2.83
CA LYS A 6 -3.45 -11.75 3.29
C LYS A 6 -4.66 -11.43 4.16
N ASP A 7 -4.53 -10.44 5.04
CA ASP A 7 -5.58 -10.09 5.99
C ASP A 7 -5.56 -8.59 6.30
N PHE A 8 -6.34 -7.83 5.53
CA PHE A 8 -6.50 -6.38 5.74
C PHE A 8 -7.31 -6.06 7.00
N PHE A 9 -8.15 -6.97 7.50
CA PHE A 9 -8.84 -6.79 8.76
C PHE A 9 -7.84 -6.74 9.93
N ALA A 10 -6.90 -7.69 9.98
CA ALA A 10 -5.82 -7.70 10.96
C ALA A 10 -4.87 -6.51 10.77
N ASP A 11 -4.49 -6.20 9.52
CA ASP A 11 -3.64 -5.03 9.24
C ASP A 11 -4.31 -3.72 9.65
N GLY A 12 -5.62 -3.58 9.42
CA GLY A 12 -6.43 -2.42 9.81
C GLY A 12 -6.48 -2.22 11.33
N GLN A 13 -6.66 -3.30 12.10
CA GLN A 13 -6.57 -3.24 13.56
C GLN A 13 -5.17 -2.81 14.03
N ASN A 14 -4.11 -3.33 13.38
CA ASN A 14 -2.75 -2.95 13.72
C ASN A 14 -2.45 -1.48 13.38
N ALA A 15 -2.92 -1.02 12.21
CA ALA A 15 -2.83 0.37 11.77
C ALA A 15 -3.51 1.33 12.76
N LYS A 16 -4.72 0.99 13.25
CA LYS A 16 -5.42 1.76 14.29
C LYS A 16 -4.60 1.83 15.59
N ARG A 17 -4.11 0.70 16.07
CA ARG A 17 -3.34 0.62 17.33
C ARG A 17 -2.03 1.42 17.27
N LYS A 18 -1.34 1.35 16.13
CA LYS A 18 -0.05 2.04 15.92
C LYS A 18 -0.22 3.49 15.43
N GLN A 19 -1.42 3.87 15.00
CA GLN A 19 -1.70 5.15 14.34
C GLN A 19 -0.79 5.41 13.14
N ILE A 20 -0.64 4.40 12.28
CA ILE A 20 0.15 4.45 11.04
C ILE A 20 -0.67 3.95 9.85
N PRO A 21 -0.44 4.48 8.64
CA PRO A 21 -1.16 4.06 7.46
C PRO A 21 -0.72 2.67 6.97
N ILE A 22 -1.57 2.09 6.13
CA ILE A 22 -1.23 0.91 5.32
C ILE A 22 -0.93 1.40 3.92
N LEU A 23 0.28 1.15 3.41
CA LEU A 23 0.66 1.44 2.04
C LEU A 23 0.53 0.17 1.21
N VAL A 24 -0.41 0.19 0.27
CA VAL A 24 -0.66 -0.90 -0.66
C VAL A 24 -0.04 -0.54 -2.01
N MET A 25 0.88 -1.37 -2.47
CA MET A 25 1.37 -1.33 -3.84
C MET A 25 0.52 -2.24 -4.71
N PHE A 26 -0.12 -1.66 -5.71
CA PHE A 26 -0.82 -2.37 -6.78
C PHE A 26 0.10 -2.50 -7.99
N SER A 27 0.19 -3.72 -8.52
CA SER A 27 0.94 -4.05 -9.72
C SER A 27 0.13 -4.93 -10.67
N SER A 28 0.66 -5.11 -11.87
CA SER A 28 0.26 -6.13 -12.84
C SER A 28 1.51 -6.83 -13.37
N SER A 29 1.30 -8.01 -13.94
CA SER A 29 2.27 -8.79 -14.68
C SER A 29 2.77 -8.01 -15.89
N ASP A 30 4.00 -8.32 -16.33
CA ASP A 30 4.63 -7.69 -17.49
C ASP A 30 4.65 -6.15 -17.43
N CYS A 31 4.81 -5.59 -16.23
CA CYS A 31 4.87 -4.15 -15.96
C CYS A 31 6.30 -3.70 -15.58
N PRO A 32 7.12 -3.18 -16.53
CA PRO A 32 8.50 -2.75 -16.23
C PRO A 32 8.60 -1.65 -15.18
N TYR A 33 7.61 -0.74 -15.12
CA TYR A 33 7.57 0.32 -14.11
C TYR A 33 7.22 -0.20 -12.71
N CYS A 34 6.45 -1.28 -12.62
CA CYS A 34 6.17 -1.95 -11.36
C CYS A 34 7.45 -2.58 -10.81
N GLU A 35 8.20 -3.28 -11.65
CA GLU A 35 9.49 -3.86 -11.28
C GLU A 35 10.52 -2.79 -10.89
N LEU A 36 10.57 -1.67 -11.64
CA LEU A 36 11.41 -0.53 -11.30
C LEU A 36 11.05 0.02 -9.91
N LEU A 37 9.78 0.35 -9.67
CA LEU A 37 9.34 0.91 -8.39
C LEU A 37 9.59 -0.06 -7.23
N LYS A 38 9.31 -1.34 -7.44
CA LYS A 38 9.51 -2.40 -6.45
C LYS A 38 10.97 -2.48 -6.03
N ARG A 39 11.89 -2.58 -7.00
CA ARG A 39 13.32 -2.75 -6.74
C ARG A 39 13.98 -1.50 -6.14
N GLU A 40 13.69 -0.33 -6.69
CA GLU A 40 14.39 0.90 -6.32
C GLU A 40 13.83 1.57 -5.05
N VAL A 41 12.57 1.28 -4.69
CA VAL A 41 11.88 1.98 -3.60
C VAL A 41 11.25 1.01 -2.60
N ILE A 42 10.30 0.20 -3.03
CA ILE A 42 9.40 -0.51 -2.10
C ILE A 42 10.10 -1.65 -1.36
N GLU A 43 10.94 -2.43 -2.04
CA GLU A 43 11.71 -3.50 -1.40
C GLU A 43 12.72 -2.96 -0.40
N PRO A 44 13.60 -1.99 -0.73
CA PRO A 44 14.49 -1.40 0.27
C PRO A 44 13.70 -0.77 1.44
N MET A 45 12.61 -0.05 1.17
CA MET A 45 11.76 0.54 2.20
C MET A 45 11.20 -0.52 3.16
N SER A 46 10.78 -1.67 2.63
CA SER A 46 10.26 -2.79 3.44
C SER A 46 11.29 -3.43 4.38
N GLU A 47 12.58 -3.20 4.13
CA GLU A 47 13.69 -3.79 4.89
C GLU A 47 14.22 -2.85 5.96
N LEU A 48 14.13 -1.54 5.70
CA LEU A 48 14.54 -0.50 6.62
C LEU A 48 13.68 -0.49 7.89
N GLN A 49 14.35 -0.56 9.04
CA GLN A 49 13.68 -0.61 10.33
C GLN A 49 12.83 0.63 10.60
N GLU A 50 13.27 1.80 10.12
CA GLU A 50 12.54 3.07 10.31
C GLU A 50 11.12 3.03 9.71
N TYR A 51 10.91 2.29 8.61
CA TYR A 51 9.61 2.25 7.94
C TYR A 51 8.65 1.23 8.57
N LYS A 52 9.16 0.23 9.29
CA LYS A 52 8.32 -0.76 10.01
C LYS A 52 7.45 -0.12 11.09
N ASP A 53 7.88 1.03 11.61
CA ASP A 53 7.15 1.82 12.60
C ASP A 53 6.44 3.04 12.00
N LYS A 54 6.60 3.30 10.70
CA LYS A 54 5.92 4.39 9.97
C LYS A 54 4.76 3.92 9.11
N VAL A 55 4.80 2.70 8.57
CA VAL A 55 3.81 2.22 7.59
C VAL A 55 3.73 0.69 7.58
N ILE A 56 2.54 0.16 7.28
CA ILE A 56 2.35 -1.28 6.99
C ILE A 56 2.35 -1.45 5.47
N LEU A 57 3.36 -2.15 4.92
CA LEU A 57 3.49 -2.35 3.48
C LEU A 57 2.82 -3.64 3.02
N ARG A 58 1.96 -3.57 2.01
CA ARG A 58 1.33 -4.73 1.37
C ARG A 58 1.37 -4.63 -0.14
N HIS A 59 1.34 -5.77 -0.79
CA HIS A 59 1.30 -5.88 -2.24
C HIS A 59 0.01 -6.54 -2.71
N ILE A 60 -0.56 -5.98 -3.76
CA ILE A 60 -1.67 -6.52 -4.53
C ILE A 60 -1.20 -6.64 -5.98
N ASP A 61 -1.40 -7.83 -6.52
CA ASP A 61 -1.06 -8.20 -7.89
C ASP A 61 -2.38 -8.47 -8.62
N TYR A 62 -2.71 -7.63 -9.60
CA TYR A 62 -3.96 -7.70 -10.34
C TYR A 62 -4.14 -9.03 -11.07
N ASP A 63 -3.06 -9.71 -11.47
CA ASP A 63 -3.16 -10.99 -12.19
C ASP A 63 -3.22 -12.20 -11.25
N SER A 64 -3.32 -11.97 -9.94
CA SER A 64 -3.31 -13.03 -8.94
C SER A 64 -4.70 -13.33 -8.37
N GLU A 65 -5.06 -14.61 -8.29
CA GLU A 65 -6.25 -15.05 -7.56
C GLU A 65 -5.98 -15.34 -6.06
N LYS A 66 -4.81 -14.90 -5.55
CA LYS A 66 -4.46 -15.04 -4.14
C LYS A 66 -5.56 -14.45 -3.25
N GLN A 67 -5.98 -15.26 -2.29
CA GLN A 67 -7.07 -14.91 -1.37
C GLN A 67 -6.59 -13.88 -0.36
N VAL A 68 -7.48 -12.96 -0.02
CA VAL A 68 -7.27 -11.93 0.99
C VAL A 68 -8.54 -11.75 1.82
N ILE A 69 -8.41 -11.52 3.11
CA ILE A 69 -9.51 -11.04 3.96
C ILE A 69 -9.53 -9.51 3.85
N ASP A 70 -10.65 -8.94 3.47
CA ASP A 70 -10.79 -7.49 3.30
C ASP A 70 -10.96 -6.76 4.64
N PHE A 71 -11.04 -5.42 4.63
CA PHE A 71 -11.19 -4.61 5.85
C PHE A 71 -12.49 -4.86 6.64
N SER A 72 -13.50 -5.49 6.04
CA SER A 72 -14.75 -5.90 6.71
C SER A 72 -14.67 -7.29 7.33
N GLY A 73 -13.59 -8.04 7.07
CA GLY A 73 -13.46 -9.43 7.48
C GLY A 73 -14.01 -10.44 6.47
N GLU A 74 -14.44 -9.98 5.28
CA GLU A 74 -15.00 -10.84 4.24
C GLU A 74 -13.92 -11.41 3.33
N GLN A 75 -14.20 -12.58 2.73
CA GLN A 75 -13.29 -13.19 1.76
C GLN A 75 -13.29 -12.41 0.45
N SER A 76 -12.10 -12.16 -0.06
CA SER A 76 -11.83 -11.51 -1.35
C SER A 76 -10.60 -12.14 -2.00
N ASN A 77 -10.13 -11.56 -3.09
CA ASN A 77 -8.86 -11.88 -3.73
C ASN A 77 -8.19 -10.60 -4.24
N HIS A 78 -6.96 -10.70 -4.76
CA HIS A 78 -6.25 -9.53 -5.24
C HIS A 78 -7.00 -8.79 -6.36
N ILE A 79 -7.59 -9.51 -7.33
CA ILE A 79 -8.39 -8.93 -8.42
C ILE A 79 -9.53 -8.07 -7.86
N LYS A 80 -10.40 -8.65 -7.02
CA LYS A 80 -11.55 -7.94 -6.43
C LYS A 80 -11.11 -6.79 -5.54
N PHE A 81 -9.99 -6.93 -4.82
CA PHE A 81 -9.46 -5.87 -4.00
C PHE A 81 -8.92 -4.71 -4.86
N ASN A 82 -8.22 -5.00 -5.97
CA ASN A 82 -7.84 -4.00 -6.97
C ASN A 82 -9.06 -3.23 -7.50
N ASP A 83 -10.11 -3.96 -7.90
CA ASP A 83 -11.35 -3.37 -8.42
C ASP A 83 -12.05 -2.48 -7.39
N LYS A 84 -12.02 -2.85 -6.10
CA LYS A 84 -12.60 -2.05 -5.00
C LYS A 84 -11.97 -0.66 -4.86
N TYR A 85 -10.73 -0.48 -5.29
CA TYR A 85 -10.02 0.80 -5.26
C TYR A 85 -9.94 1.46 -6.64
N ASP A 86 -10.68 0.97 -7.64
CA ASP A 86 -10.70 1.48 -9.02
C ASP A 86 -9.29 1.64 -9.64
N VAL A 87 -8.36 0.76 -9.26
CA VAL A 87 -6.98 0.82 -9.76
C VAL A 87 -6.91 0.24 -11.17
N ASN A 88 -6.67 1.11 -12.14
CA ASN A 88 -6.60 0.76 -13.57
C ASN A 88 -5.23 1.11 -14.21
N PHE A 89 -4.31 1.67 -13.43
CA PHE A 89 -2.97 2.07 -13.88
C PHE A 89 -1.93 1.52 -12.91
N TYR A 90 -0.79 1.07 -13.45
CA TYR A 90 0.25 0.40 -12.67
C TYR A 90 1.65 1.00 -12.91
N PRO A 91 2.50 1.08 -11.87
CA PRO A 91 2.16 0.82 -10.47
C PRO A 91 1.26 1.92 -9.89
N THR A 92 0.43 1.57 -8.91
CA THR A 92 -0.29 2.54 -8.08
C THR A 92 -0.02 2.25 -6.61
N LEU A 93 0.29 3.29 -5.85
CA LEU A 93 0.46 3.23 -4.40
C LEU A 93 -0.74 3.90 -3.75
N VAL A 94 -1.40 3.21 -2.83
CA VAL A 94 -2.52 3.77 -2.05
C VAL A 94 -2.20 3.69 -0.57
N LEU A 95 -2.33 4.82 0.13
CA LEU A 95 -2.26 4.90 1.58
C LEU A 95 -3.68 4.81 2.14
N LEU A 96 -3.91 3.80 2.96
CA LEU A 96 -5.19 3.50 3.58
C LEU A 96 -5.11 3.72 5.09
N ASN A 97 -6.22 4.16 5.68
CA ASN A 97 -6.37 4.11 7.13
C ASN A 97 -6.76 2.70 7.60
N GLY A 98 -6.92 2.51 8.91
CA GLY A 98 -7.25 1.19 9.46
C GLY A 98 -8.69 0.70 9.21
N ASN A 99 -9.54 1.50 8.57
CA ASN A 99 -10.86 1.09 8.06
C ASN A 99 -10.82 0.73 6.56
N GLY A 100 -9.66 0.90 5.91
CA GLY A 100 -9.53 0.73 4.46
C GLY A 100 -9.94 1.95 3.63
N GLU A 101 -10.16 3.11 4.26
CA GLU A 101 -10.47 4.36 3.55
C GLU A 101 -9.17 4.97 3.01
N GLU A 102 -9.24 5.49 1.78
CA GLU A 102 -8.11 6.14 1.13
C GLU A 102 -7.76 7.48 1.79
N LEU A 103 -6.48 7.64 2.13
CA LEU A 103 -5.88 8.87 2.65
C LEU A 103 -5.15 9.64 1.54
N ALA A 104 -4.46 8.90 0.67
CA ALA A 104 -3.75 9.44 -0.50
C ALA A 104 -3.43 8.32 -1.49
N ALA A 105 -3.20 8.70 -2.74
CA ALA A 105 -2.69 7.81 -3.77
C ALA A 105 -1.55 8.46 -4.57
N LYS A 106 -0.70 7.63 -5.16
CA LYS A 106 0.32 8.00 -6.13
C LYS A 106 0.30 7.03 -7.29
N ILE A 107 0.04 7.55 -8.48
CA ILE A 107 -0.12 6.77 -9.70
C ILE A 107 1.14 6.92 -10.56
N GLY A 108 1.69 5.78 -10.99
CA GLY A 108 2.81 5.70 -11.91
C GLY A 108 4.14 6.22 -11.35
N VAL A 109 5.17 6.13 -12.19
CA VAL A 109 6.52 6.61 -11.91
C VAL A 109 6.87 7.69 -12.93
N VAL A 110 6.95 8.94 -12.48
CA VAL A 110 7.31 10.08 -13.36
C VAL A 110 8.83 10.27 -13.38
N LEU A 111 9.44 10.47 -12.21
CA LEU A 111 10.89 10.39 -11.99
C LEU A 111 11.16 9.48 -10.79
N ILE A 112 12.02 8.49 -10.97
CA ILE A 112 12.30 7.51 -9.93
C ILE A 112 13.15 8.11 -8.80
N GLU A 113 13.99 9.08 -9.13
CA GLU A 113 14.93 9.74 -8.24
C GLU A 113 14.21 10.54 -7.14
N ASN A 114 13.03 11.08 -7.44
CA ASN A 114 12.23 11.84 -6.48
C ASN A 114 11.24 10.97 -5.70
N TYR A 115 11.05 9.72 -6.13
CA TYR A 115 9.94 8.88 -5.67
C TYR A 115 10.00 8.62 -4.16
N TRP A 116 11.20 8.42 -3.61
CA TRP A 116 11.42 8.25 -2.17
C TRP A 116 10.88 9.43 -1.36
N THR A 117 11.30 10.64 -1.71
CA THR A 117 10.90 11.88 -1.01
C THR A 117 9.41 12.13 -1.14
N GLU A 118 8.86 11.92 -2.34
CA GLU A 118 7.43 12.06 -2.60
C GLU A 118 6.60 11.06 -1.77
N LEU A 119 7.05 9.81 -1.70
CA LEU A 119 6.37 8.77 -0.94
C LEU A 119 6.47 9.00 0.57
N ASP A 120 7.64 9.38 1.10
CA ASP A 120 7.81 9.69 2.52
C ASP A 120 6.91 10.88 2.93
N THR A 121 6.84 11.92 2.09
CA THR A 121 5.91 13.05 2.29
C THR A 121 4.45 12.60 2.35
N LEU A 122 4.03 11.69 1.48
CA LEU A 122 2.67 11.14 1.48
C LEU A 122 2.38 10.31 2.74
N ILE A 123 3.36 9.51 3.20
CA ILE A 123 3.25 8.73 4.44
C ILE A 123 3.10 9.67 5.64
N GLU A 124 3.92 10.71 5.73
CA GLU A 124 3.83 11.70 6.82
C GLU A 124 2.49 12.42 6.84
N LYS A 125 2.01 12.87 5.67
CA LYS A 125 0.70 13.52 5.53
C LYS A 125 -0.43 12.59 5.97
N SER A 126 -0.41 11.34 5.52
CA SER A 126 -1.43 10.34 5.85
C SER A 126 -1.42 9.99 7.34
N THR A 127 -0.22 9.92 7.95
CA THR A 127 -0.07 9.71 9.39
C THR A 127 -0.67 10.87 10.20
N LYS A 128 -0.50 12.12 9.76
CA LYS A 128 -1.14 13.29 10.38
C LYS A 128 -2.67 13.20 10.28
N GLN A 129 -3.20 12.94 9.10
CA GLN A 129 -4.65 12.77 8.88
C GLN A 129 -5.26 11.69 9.80
N MET A 130 -4.57 10.57 10.02
CA MET A 130 -5.04 9.53 10.93
C MET A 130 -5.12 9.98 12.40
N ARG A 131 -4.29 10.95 12.81
CA ARG A 131 -4.22 11.44 14.19
C ARG A 131 -5.20 12.59 14.46
N ASP A 132 -5.53 13.36 13.42
CA ASP A 132 -6.45 14.51 13.51
C ASP A 132 -7.95 14.09 13.59
N ILE A 133 -8.26 12.80 13.47
CA ILE A 133 -9.63 12.23 13.54
C ILE A 133 -10.01 11.79 14.99
N LEU A 134 -9.10 11.97 15.96
CA LEU A 134 -9.34 11.75 17.40
C LEU A 134 -9.74 13.03 18.13
#